data_AF-A0A183Q874-F1
#
_entry.id   AF-A0A183Q874-F1
#
_cell.length_a   1.000
_cell.length_b   1.000
_cell.length_c   1.000
_cell.angle_alpha   90.00
_cell.angle_beta   90.00
_cell.angle_gamma   90.00
#
_symmetry.space_group_name_H-M   'P 1'
#
loop_
_entity.id
_entity.type
_entity.pdbx_description
1 polymer ?
#
loop_
_entity_poly.entity_id
_entity_poly.type
_entity_poly.pdbx_seq_one_letter_code
_entity_poly.pdbx_strand_id
1 'polypeptide(L)'
;MNYAWELRTYDNQPIHTNRLANQLLIGANLSENGQKLQLKGYRSSGEGIRLRCLAKGTEQVENKIRQDQTYASPVYTFETIKQFEDIDKKPDIERKRYGQLIQYNV
;
A
#
# COMPACT_ATOMS: atom_id res chain seq x y z
N MET A 1 -0.57 -19.59 19.56
CA MET A 1 -0.85 -18.15 19.35
C MET A 1 -1.66 -18.01 18.08
N ASN A 2 -2.73 -17.20 18.11
CA ASN A 2 -3.48 -16.77 16.94
C ASN A 2 -3.21 -15.30 16.69
N TYR A 3 -3.08 -14.90 15.43
CA TYR A 3 -2.71 -13.55 15.04
C TYR A 3 -3.81 -12.89 14.21
N ALA A 4 -3.97 -11.59 14.40
CA ALA A 4 -4.85 -10.74 13.63
C ALA A 4 -4.13 -9.43 13.29
N TRP A 5 -4.65 -8.71 12.30
CA TRP A 5 -4.08 -7.44 11.85
C TRP A 5 -5.09 -6.33 11.99
N GLU A 6 -4.69 -5.26 12.67
CA GLU A 6 -5.45 -4.01 12.71
C GLU A 6 -4.85 -3.05 11.69
N LEU A 7 -5.67 -2.58 10.74
CA LEU A 7 -5.30 -1.61 9.73
C LEU A 7 -6.16 -0.37 9.90
N ARG A 8 -5.52 0.80 9.90
CA ARG A 8 -6.16 2.11 10.04
C ARG A 8 -5.53 3.10 9.08
N THR A 9 -6.27 4.15 8.78
CA THR A 9 -5.74 5.36 8.14
C THR A 9 -4.80 6.10 9.11
N TYR A 10 -4.06 7.09 8.60
CA TYR A 10 -3.13 7.89 9.40
C TYR A 10 -3.83 8.58 10.58
N ASP A 11 -5.00 9.16 10.33
CA ASP A 11 -5.91 9.78 11.30
C ASP A 11 -6.67 8.78 12.19
N ASN A 12 -6.25 7.51 12.20
CA ASN A 12 -6.72 6.43 13.08
C ASN A 12 -8.16 5.96 12.82
N GLN A 13 -8.70 6.20 11.61
CA GLN A 13 -10.01 5.69 11.20
C GLN A 13 -9.93 4.25 10.67
N PRO A 14 -11.02 3.46 10.78
CA PRO A 14 -11.11 2.16 10.13
C PRO A 14 -10.91 2.29 8.62
N ILE A 15 -10.05 1.44 8.04
CA ILE A 15 -9.84 1.45 6.60
C ILE A 15 -10.74 0.43 5.91
N HIS A 16 -11.38 0.86 4.82
CA HIS A 16 -11.98 -0.07 3.88
C HIS A 16 -10.88 -0.69 3.02
N THR A 17 -10.64 -1.99 3.21
CA THR A 17 -9.51 -2.72 2.63
C THR A 17 -9.53 -2.74 1.09
N ASN A 18 -10.69 -2.60 0.47
CA ASN A 18 -10.86 -2.45 -0.99
C ASN A 18 -10.27 -1.14 -1.55
N ARG A 19 -10.14 -0.10 -0.71
CA ARG A 19 -9.46 1.15 -1.08
C ARG A 19 -7.94 1.03 -0.95
N LEU A 20 -7.47 0.07 -0.15
CA LEU A 20 -6.06 -0.10 0.17
C LEU A 20 -5.32 -0.95 -0.86
N ALA A 21 -5.92 -2.05 -1.30
CA ALA A 21 -5.27 -3.00 -2.19
C ALA A 21 -6.31 -3.75 -3.03
N ASN A 22 -5.87 -4.30 -4.16
CA ASN A 22 -6.72 -5.19 -4.95
C ASN A 22 -7.05 -6.48 -4.17
N GLN A 23 -6.10 -6.96 -3.36
CA GLN A 23 -6.30 -8.14 -2.53
C GLN A 23 -5.58 -7.99 -1.19
N LEU A 24 -6.29 -8.37 -0.13
CA LEU A 24 -5.77 -8.54 1.23
C LEU A 24 -5.74 -10.03 1.55
N LEU A 25 -4.57 -10.56 1.86
CA LEU A 25 -4.39 -11.96 2.26
C LEU A 25 -3.91 -12.02 3.71
N ILE A 26 -4.61 -12.82 4.52
CA ILE A 26 -4.33 -13.11 5.94
C ILE A 26 -4.78 -14.53 6.29
N GLY A 27 -4.35 -15.03 7.45
CA GLY A 27 -4.81 -16.34 7.96
C GLY A 27 -4.45 -17.47 7.00
N ALA A 28 -5.34 -18.47 6.87
CA ALA A 28 -5.12 -19.68 6.07
C ALA A 28 -4.66 -19.45 4.62
N ASN A 29 -4.89 -18.24 4.07
CA ASN A 29 -4.37 -17.87 2.74
C ASN A 29 -2.84 -17.65 2.69
N LEU A 30 -2.17 -17.45 3.84
CA LEU A 30 -0.71 -17.18 3.95
C LEU A 30 -0.02 -17.91 5.11
N SER A 31 -0.73 -18.18 6.19
CA SER A 31 -0.22 -18.78 7.42
C SER A 31 -1.38 -19.32 8.26
N GLU A 32 -1.30 -20.55 8.75
CA GLU A 32 -2.39 -21.21 9.49
C GLU A 32 -2.96 -20.39 10.66
N ASN A 33 -2.14 -19.55 11.30
CA ASN A 33 -2.50 -18.76 12.47
C ASN A 33 -2.60 -17.24 12.22
N GLY A 34 -2.47 -16.77 10.98
CA GLY A 34 -2.55 -15.34 10.64
C GLY A 34 -1.30 -14.50 10.92
N GLN A 35 -0.16 -15.12 11.21
CA GLN A 35 1.12 -14.44 11.45
C GLN A 35 1.54 -13.53 10.29
N LYS A 36 1.10 -13.82 9.06
CA LYS A 36 1.49 -13.08 7.86
C LYS A 36 0.31 -12.31 7.27
N LEU A 37 0.62 -11.09 6.82
CA LEU A 37 -0.24 -10.20 6.06
C LEU A 37 0.42 -9.91 4.72
N GLN A 38 -0.33 -10.01 3.63
CA GLN A 38 0.14 -9.60 2.29
C GLN A 38 -0.92 -8.72 1.61
N LEU A 39 -0.47 -7.60 1.06
CA LEU A 39 -1.25 -6.69 0.23
C LEU A 39 -0.80 -6.87 -1.22
N LYS A 40 -1.71 -7.21 -2.14
CA LYS A 40 -1.42 -7.28 -3.58
C LYS A 40 -2.10 -6.13 -4.31
N GLY A 41 -1.36 -5.44 -5.18
CA GLY A 41 -1.84 -4.25 -5.88
C GLY A 41 -2.18 -3.13 -4.91
N TYR A 42 -1.23 -2.79 -4.03
CA TYR A 42 -1.36 -1.68 -3.09
C TYR A 42 -1.66 -0.38 -3.83
N ARG A 43 -2.65 0.37 -3.34
CA ARG A 43 -3.06 1.66 -3.88
C ARG A 43 -2.56 2.74 -2.93
N SER A 44 -1.66 3.59 -3.43
CA SER A 44 -1.17 4.74 -2.65
C SER A 44 -2.34 5.59 -2.17
N SER A 45 -2.44 5.80 -0.86
CA SER A 45 -3.40 6.70 -0.24
C SER A 45 -2.88 8.14 -0.09
N GLY A 46 -1.60 8.40 -0.41
CA GLY A 46 -0.92 9.67 -0.13
C GLY A 46 -0.61 9.89 1.36
N GLU A 47 -1.54 9.58 2.25
CA GLU A 47 -1.42 9.74 3.72
C GLU A 47 -0.81 8.53 4.44
N GLY A 48 -0.58 7.43 3.73
CA GLY A 48 -0.07 6.19 4.29
C GLY A 48 -1.12 5.37 5.05
N ILE A 49 -0.70 4.20 5.54
CA ILE A 49 -1.51 3.34 6.41
C ILE A 49 -0.79 3.03 7.71
N ARG A 50 -1.55 2.93 8.80
CA ARG A 50 -1.08 2.47 10.10
C ARG A 50 -1.52 1.04 10.31
N LEU A 51 -0.60 0.16 10.68
CA LEU A 51 -0.93 -1.23 10.95
C LEU A 51 -0.17 -1.80 12.13
N ARG A 52 -0.79 -2.74 12.83
CA ARG A 52 -0.17 -3.54 13.89
C ARG A 52 -0.70 -4.96 13.88
N CYS A 53 0.14 -5.87 14.36
CA CYS A 53 -0.23 -7.25 14.60
C CYS A 53 -0.74 -7.40 16.03
N LEU A 54 -1.84 -8.13 16.19
CA LEU A 54 -2.42 -8.55 17.46
C LEU A 54 -2.16 -10.05 17.61
N ALA A 55 -1.62 -10.48 18.74
CA ALA A 55 -1.36 -11.89 19.04
C ALA A 55 -2.17 -12.30 20.27
N LYS A 56 -2.99 -13.34 20.14
CA LYS A 56 -3.76 -13.93 21.23
C LYS A 56 -3.15 -15.28 21.64
N GLY A 57 -2.92 -15.43 22.94
CA GLY A 57 -2.62 -16.71 23.58
C GLY A 57 -3.63 -17.78 23.21
N THR A 58 -3.15 -18.96 22.80
CA THR A 58 -4.00 -20.14 22.62
C THR A 58 -3.62 -21.19 23.66
N GLU A 59 -4.44 -22.23 23.84
CA GLU A 59 -4.14 -23.34 24.78
C GLU A 59 -2.83 -24.07 24.46
N GLN A 60 -2.31 -23.91 23.24
CA GLN A 60 -1.09 -24.54 22.74
C GLN A 60 0.19 -23.78 23.13
N VAL A 61 0.08 -22.65 23.84
CA VAL A 61 1.27 -21.89 24.25
C VAL A 61 1.90 -22.51 25.49
N GLU A 62 3.22 -22.76 25.44
CA GLU A 62 3.95 -23.40 26.55
C GLU A 62 3.85 -22.59 27.86
N ASN A 63 3.86 -21.26 27.74
CA ASN A 63 3.75 -20.37 28.89
C ASN A 63 2.29 -20.08 29.21
N LYS A 64 1.74 -20.75 30.24
CA LYS A 64 0.35 -20.60 30.69
C LYS A 64 -0.04 -19.17 31.11
N ILE A 65 0.91 -18.33 31.51
CA ILE A 65 0.63 -16.91 31.82
C ILE A 65 0.20 -16.16 30.56
N ARG A 66 0.68 -16.60 29.39
CA ARG A 66 0.36 -16.00 28.09
C ARG A 66 -0.95 -16.54 27.50
N GLN A 67 -1.52 -17.60 28.06
CA GLN A 67 -2.82 -18.12 27.63
C GLN A 67 -3.90 -17.06 27.87
N ASP A 68 -4.82 -16.90 26.91
CA ASP A 68 -5.90 -15.90 26.89
C ASP A 68 -5.48 -14.43 26.93
N GLN A 69 -4.18 -14.14 27.01
CA GLN A 69 -3.66 -12.78 26.91
C GLN A 69 -3.60 -12.32 25.47
N THR A 70 -3.88 -11.02 25.27
CA THR A 70 -3.73 -10.36 23.97
C THR A 70 -2.55 -9.39 24.02
N TYR A 71 -1.66 -9.54 23.06
CA TYR A 71 -0.49 -8.70 22.86
C TYR A 71 -0.67 -7.90 21.58
N ALA A 72 -0.15 -6.67 21.55
CA ALA A 72 -0.11 -5.84 20.36
C ALA A 72 1.34 -5.48 20.04
N SER A 73 1.72 -5.63 18.77
CA SER A 73 2.97 -5.06 18.29
C SER A 73 2.91 -3.53 18.36
N PRO A 74 4.07 -2.84 18.25
CA PRO A 74 4.08 -1.44 17.85
C PRO A 74 3.26 -1.20 16.58
N VAL A 75 2.83 0.05 16.41
CA VAL A 75 2.17 0.50 15.18
C VAL A 75 3.25 0.89 14.18
N TYR A 76 3.15 0.33 12.98
CA TYR A 76 4.00 0.66 11.84
C TYR A 76 3.21 1.49 10.84
N THR A 77 3.85 2.51 10.28
CA THR A 77 3.27 3.34 9.21
C THR A 77 3.97 3.01 7.90
N PHE A 78 3.18 2.77 6.85
CA PHE A 78 3.67 2.54 5.49
C PHE A 78 3.12 3.64 4.60
N GLU A 79 4.01 4.43 4.04
CA GLU A 79 3.72 5.45 3.03
C GLU A 79 4.29 4.96 1.70
N THR A 80 3.48 5.01 0.64
CA THR A 80 4.02 4.83 -0.71
C THR A 80 3.74 6.09 -1.49
N ILE A 81 4.79 6.82 -1.83
CA ILE A 81 4.69 7.94 -2.76
C ILE A 81 4.67 7.31 -4.15
N LYS A 82 3.66 7.62 -4.97
CA LYS A 82 3.68 7.22 -6.37
C LYS A 82 4.88 7.94 -7.00
N GLN A 83 5.92 7.22 -7.41
CA GLN A 83 6.92 7.82 -8.29
C GLN A 83 6.13 8.33 -9.49
N PHE A 84 6.15 9.65 -9.72
CA PHE A 84 5.74 10.18 -11.00
C PHE A 84 6.72 9.57 -11.98
N GLU A 85 6.26 8.58 -12.78
CA GLU A 85 6.95 8.26 -14.02
C GLU A 85 7.06 9.58 -14.77
N ASP A 86 8.30 10.00 -15.03
CA ASP A 86 8.60 11.17 -15.83
C ASP A 86 7.68 11.14 -17.05
N ILE A 87 6.72 12.08 -17.08
CA ILE A 87 5.90 12.33 -18.25
C ILE A 87 6.93 12.59 -19.34
N ASP A 88 7.05 11.66 -20.28
CA ASP A 88 7.89 11.77 -21.46
C ASP A 88 7.81 13.21 -21.95
N LYS A 89 8.87 13.99 -21.68
CA LYS A 89 9.06 15.28 -22.31
C LYS A 89 9.31 14.97 -23.77
N LYS A 90 8.24 14.77 -24.54
CA LYS A 90 8.30 14.92 -25.99
C LYS A 90 8.91 16.30 -26.21
N PRO A 91 10.09 16.43 -26.83
CA PRO A 91 10.62 17.73 -27.17
C PRO A 91 9.60 18.40 -28.08
N ASP A 92 9.22 19.62 -27.71
CA ASP A 92 8.32 20.49 -28.45
C ASP A 92 8.87 20.58 -29.88
N ILE A 93 8.16 19.99 -30.86
CA ILE A 93 8.53 20.12 -32.26
C ILE A 93 8.27 21.58 -32.61
N GLU A 94 9.34 22.37 -32.61
CA GLU A 94 9.32 23.79 -32.98
C GLU A 94 8.53 23.97 -34.28
N ARG A 95 7.39 24.66 -34.14
CA ARG A 95 6.69 25.32 -35.23
C ARG A 95 7.62 26.34 -35.89
N LYS A 96 8.40 25.94 -36.90
CA LYS A 96 8.91 26.88 -37.90
C LYS A 96 8.02 26.89 -39.13
N ARG A 97 7.04 27.80 -39.00
CA ARG A 97 6.25 28.50 -40.01
C ARG A 97 6.68 28.27 -41.47
N TYR A 98 5.72 27.80 -42.26
CA TYR A 98 5.54 28.20 -43.65
C TYR A 98 5.73 29.71 -43.80
N GLY A 99 6.70 30.11 -44.62
CA GLY A 99 7.01 31.52 -44.81
C GLY A 99 8.10 31.82 -45.84
N GLN A 100 8.13 31.12 -46.98
CA GLN A 100 8.63 31.71 -48.23
C GLN A 100 8.29 30.82 -49.45
N LEU A 101 7.06 30.97 -49.95
CA LEU A 101 6.80 30.86 -51.38
C LEU A 101 6.71 32.30 -51.88
N ILE A 102 7.69 32.79 -52.65
CA ILE A 102 7.43 33.56 -53.88
C ILE A 102 8.59 33.29 -54.84
N GLN A 103 8.28 32.57 -55.91
CA GLN A 103 9.06 32.51 -57.14
C GLN A 103 9.04 33.88 -57.82
N TYR A 104 10.18 34.33 -58.35
CA TYR A 104 10.17 35.27 -59.48
C TYR A 104 11.12 34.74 -60.56
N ASN A 105 10.51 34.24 -61.63
CA ASN A 105 11.10 34.21 -62.97
C ASN A 105 10.78 35.57 -63.62
N VAL A 106 11.79 36.28 -64.11
CA VAL A 106 11.78 37.06 -65.37
C VAL A 106 13.18 36.96 -65.97
#